data_AF-A0A434EFS3-F1
#
_entry.id   AF-A0A434EFS3-F1
#
_cell.length_a   1.000
_cell.length_b   1.000
_cell.length_c   1.000
_cell.angle_alpha   90.00
_cell.angle_beta   90.00
_cell.angle_gamma   90.00
#
_symmetry.space_group_name_H-M   'P 1'
#
loop_
_entity.id
_entity.type
_entity.pdbx_description
1 polymer ?
#
loop_
_entity_poly.entity_id
_entity_poly.type
_entity_poly.pdbx_seq_one_letter_code
_entity_poly.pdbx_strand_id
1 'polypeptide(L)' 'MPYISETIITTVNKTGDVHIAPIGIIAEKDGWVIAPFRPSVTLDN' A
#
# COMPACT_ATOMS: atom_id res chain seq x y z
N MET A 1 -1.19 -14.92 -14.17
CA MET A 1 -1.80 -13.85 -13.37
C MET A 1 -0.92 -13.65 -12.14
N PRO A 2 -0.55 -12.41 -11.79
CA PRO A 2 0.21 -12.17 -10.56
C PRO A 2 -0.60 -12.62 -9.34
N TYR A 3 0.08 -13.07 -8.28
CA TYR A 3 -0.57 -13.32 -6.98
C TYR A 3 -0.80 -11.99 -6.27
N ILE A 4 -2.03 -11.75 -5.85
CA ILE A 4 -2.44 -10.54 -5.13
C ILE A 4 -2.86 -10.94 -3.71
N SER A 5 -2.25 -10.30 -2.71
CA SER A 5 -2.62 -10.45 -1.30
C SER A 5 -3.43 -9.25 -0.84
N GLU A 6 -4.71 -9.46 -0.50
CA GLU A 6 -5.56 -8.43 0.09
C GLU A 6 -5.13 -8.14 1.53
N THR A 7 -4.68 -6.91 1.79
CA THR A 7 -4.00 -6.54 3.03
C THR A 7 -4.55 -5.23 3.59
N ILE A 8 -4.39 -5.01 4.90
CA ILE A 8 -4.57 -3.69 5.51
C ILE A 8 -3.19 -3.02 5.62
N ILE A 9 -2.97 -1.93 4.88
CA ILE A 9 -1.74 -1.14 4.94
C ILE A 9 -1.91 0.00 5.93
N THR A 10 -0.86 0.22 6.72
CA THR A 10 -0.70 1.39 7.59
C THR A 10 0.44 2.24 7.05
N THR A 11 0.19 3.52 6.80
CA THR A 11 1.21 4.51 6.45
C THR A 11 1.19 5.66 7.45
N VAL A 12 2.26 6.44 7.50
CA VAL A 12 2.36 7.65 8.33
C VAL A 12 2.82 8.80 7.47
N ASN A 13 2.21 9.97 7.64
CA ASN A 13 2.70 11.17 7.00
C ASN A 13 3.93 11.73 7.75
N LYS A 14 4.48 12.85 7.26
CA LYS A 14 5.64 13.53 7.88
C LYS A 14 5.39 14.09 9.28
N THR A 15 4.13 14.32 9.66
CA THR A 15 3.74 14.77 11.02
C THR A 15 3.48 13.61 11.98
N GLY A 16 3.52 12.37 11.49
CA GLY A 16 3.28 11.16 12.27
C GLY A 16 1.81 10.75 12.36
N ASP A 17 0.92 11.38 11.58
CA ASP A 17 -0.49 10.98 11.53
C ASP A 17 -0.63 9.66 10.77
N VAL A 18 -1.30 8.70 11.41
CA VAL A 18 -1.50 7.36 10.90
C VAL A 18 -2.66 7.35 9.89
N HIS A 19 -2.45 6.69 8.76
CA HIS A 19 -3.49 6.33 7.80
C HIS A 19 -3.56 4.81 7.64
N ILE A 20 -4.78 4.27 7.57
CA ILE A 20 -5.03 2.82 7.42
C ILE A 20 -6.00 2.61 6.26
N ALA A 21 -5.63 1.77 5.29
CA ALA A 21 -6.47 1.48 4.12
C ALA A 21 -6.29 0.03 3.61
N PRO A 22 -7.35 -0.58 3.05
CA PRO A 22 -7.22 -1.87 2.35
C PRO A 22 -6.49 -1.69 1.01
N ILE A 23 -5.49 -2.55 0.75
CA ILE A 23 -4.74 -2.61 -0.52
C ILE A 23 -4.40 -4.06 -0.87
N GLY A 24 -4.60 -4.40 -2.15
CA GLY A 24 -4.01 -5.58 -2.76
C GLY A 24 -2.54 -5.33 -3.12
N ILE A 25 -1.62 -6.09 -2.52
CA ILE A 25 -0.19 -6.06 -2.87
C ILE A 25 0.17 -7.19 -3.81
N ILE A 26 1.05 -6.93 -4.76
CA ILE A 26 1.45 -7.88 -5.80
C ILE A 26 2.73 -8.59 -5.36
N ALA A 27 2.72 -9.93 -5.34
CA ALA A 27 3.94 -10.69 -5.10
C ALA A 27 4.86 -10.67 -6.33
N GLU A 28 6.13 -10.34 -6.09
CA GLU A 28 7.23 -10.39 -7.05
C GLU A 28 8.34 -11.33 -6.53
N LYS A 29 9.31 -11.67 -7.38
CA LYS A 29 10.40 -12.61 -7.04
C LYS A 29 11.14 -12.27 -5.75
N ASP A 30 11.38 -10.99 -5.53
CA ASP A 30 12.20 -10.49 -4.42
C ASP A 30 11.40 -9.64 -3.41
N GLY A 31 10.07 -9.74 -3.41
CA GLY A 31 9.24 -9.04 -2.42
C GLY A 31 7.84 -8.70 -2.89
N TRP A 32 7.37 -7.51 -2.50
CA TRP A 32 6.01 -7.04 -2.74
C TRP A 32 6.03 -5.69 -3.45
N VAL A 33 5.13 -5.52 -4.41
CA VAL A 33 4.84 -4.23 -5.03
C VAL A 33 3.57 -3.67 -4.43
N ILE A 34 3.67 -2.45 -3.89
CA ILE A 34 2.53 -1.64 -3.44
C ILE A 34 2.25 -0.62 -4.54
N ALA A 35 1.09 -0.74 -5.21
CA ALA A 35 0.70 0.10 -6.32
C ALA A 35 -0.58 0.90 -5.99
N PRO A 36 -0.49 1.96 -5.17
CA PRO A 36 -1.66 2.73 -4.76
C PRO A 36 -2.22 3.58 -5.91
N PHE A 37 -3.53 3.85 -5.88
CA PHE A 37 -4.21 4.67 -6.88
C PHE A 37 -3.83 6.16 -6.75
N ARG A 38 -3.97 6.90 -7.86
CA ARG A 38 -3.87 8.37 -7.88
C ARG A 38 -5.27 8.98 -8.01
N PRO A 39 -5.67 9.92 -7.13
CA PRO A 39 -5.02 10.31 -5.87
C PRO A 39 -5.31 9.33 -4.72
N SER A 40 -4.39 9.17 -3.74
CA SER A 40 -4.66 8.46 -2.48
C SER A 40 -3.72 8.87 -1.34
N VAL A 41 -4.22 8.85 -0.10
CA VAL A 41 -3.42 9.15 1.11
C VAL A 41 -2.29 8.14 1.30
N THR A 42 -2.49 6.86 0.95
CA THR A 42 -1.41 5.86 0.97
C THR A 42 -0.26 6.23 0.03
N LEU A 43 -0.53 6.86 -1.11
CA LEU A 43 0.51 7.33 -2.03
C LEU A 43 1.17 8.63 -1.55
N ASP A 44 0.41 9.49 -0.89
CA ASP A 44 0.90 10.79 -0.41
C ASP A 44 1.77 10.68 0.85
N ASN A 45 1.52 9.65 1.68
CA ASN A 45 2.29 9.32 2.88
C ASN A 45 3.62 8.65 2.53
#